data_AF-A0A7S1BZ16-F1
#
_entry.id   AF-A0A7S1BZ16-F1
#
_cell.length_a   1.000
_cell.length_b   1.000
_cell.length_c   1.000
_cell.angle_alpha   90.00
_cell.angle_beta   90.00
_cell.angle_gamma   90.00
#
_symmetry.space_group_name_H-M   'P 1'
#
loop_
_entity.id
_entity.type
_entity.pdbx_description
1 polymer ?
#
loop_
_entity_poly.entity_id
_entity_poly.type
_entity_poly.pdbx_seq_one_letter_code
_entity_poly.pdbx_strand_id
1 'polypeptide(L)'
;MRSGLGSNISPPLFLLLLLGGGKIISTSASPTRSLPQALPALLHALEADHGEKHSVIPVTALFSRSVSSASAASAVSSVFPSSSADAEAALGSCYTSGSDAMVVSVPDSASTAAAVGSSGALALFVHSVDSARGEGLFGSLGPILERSLRSGVRRKIAVILLPGASEEAVEAAARRLVASMSAATPEGEKISHWNEAADVSYHVLDAGSSPAALKAALADASVDAQSAERSALAGLSSAASEVASVRTASSSDVATIATLRLPLRTIRDDAVRAVADSTKNRSNVAVPPLLLLDFGARVDAVLAAAMEKFDALLSDLPASVRGSSSLVAARRKELTEDILGRIHGTIFDGQVRELALACEESFRKEMAKLRITPNLPSDMDRCVTDAEAEYRKKAPGLIPRAARWDAAGGILELGPQCRDYVKRKLAAATLQGSYRPAPRKLVSLGFHYLMPEGPFADDYRRPNDRMVTEEGEFVYTPIAKRSEVGVPELKSWGRKIMDDGGAGTLPGASGNTANYMVKMGAGLNQ
;
A
#
# COMPACT_ATOMS: atom_id res chain seq x y z
N MET A 1 59.22 -12.80 35.11
CA MET A 1 59.95 -12.67 33.83
C MET A 1 58.94 -12.49 32.71
N ARG A 2 59.00 -11.31 32.04
CA ARG A 2 58.49 -10.93 30.71
C ARG A 2 56.97 -11.07 30.45
N SER A 3 56.17 -9.99 30.49
CA SER A 3 55.97 -8.87 29.49
C SER A 3 55.10 -9.29 28.30
N GLY A 4 54.09 -8.57 27.80
CA GLY A 4 53.60 -7.20 28.01
C GLY A 4 52.16 -7.05 27.46
N LEU A 5 51.43 -6.00 27.86
CA LEU A 5 51.05 -4.83 27.02
C LEU A 5 50.06 -5.17 25.88
N GLY A 6 48.91 -4.50 25.70
CA GLY A 6 48.47 -3.23 26.25
C GLY A 6 46.96 -3.01 26.11
N SER A 7 46.45 -2.24 27.05
CA SER A 7 45.12 -1.64 27.14
C SER A 7 45.03 -0.43 26.20
N ASN A 8 44.06 -0.43 25.28
CA ASN A 8 43.68 0.77 24.53
C ASN A 8 42.59 1.52 25.31
N ILE A 9 43.02 2.48 26.11
CA ILE A 9 42.18 3.56 26.66
C ILE A 9 42.29 4.72 25.66
N SER A 10 41.16 5.08 25.04
CA SER A 10 41.05 6.27 24.19
C SER A 10 40.99 7.53 25.06
N PRO A 11 41.75 8.60 24.75
CA PRO A 11 41.68 9.85 25.49
C PRO A 11 40.53 10.75 24.98
N PRO A 12 39.92 11.60 25.83
CA PRO A 12 39.04 12.66 25.35
C PRO A 12 39.89 13.79 24.77
N LEU A 13 39.70 14.05 23.48
CA LEU A 13 40.34 15.14 22.75
C LEU A 13 39.57 16.43 23.05
N PHE A 14 40.16 17.27 23.90
CA PHE A 14 39.80 18.68 24.05
C PHE A 14 40.18 19.43 22.76
N LEU A 15 39.21 20.00 22.05
CA LEU A 15 39.48 20.98 21.00
C LEU A 15 39.15 22.39 21.51
N LEU A 16 40.18 23.23 21.50
CA LEU A 16 40.20 24.63 21.87
C LEU A 16 39.48 25.48 20.80
N LEU A 17 38.64 26.40 21.25
CA LEU A 17 38.04 27.50 20.47
C LEU A 17 39.13 28.43 19.92
N LEU A 18 39.13 28.67 18.61
CA LEU A 18 39.68 29.87 17.98
C LEU A 18 38.59 30.50 17.10
N LEU A 19 38.22 31.73 17.47
CA LEU A 19 37.28 32.62 16.82
C LEU A 19 37.87 33.15 15.51
N GLY A 20 37.08 33.12 14.43
CA GLY A 20 37.44 33.72 13.14
C GLY A 20 36.30 33.67 12.12
N GLY A 21 35.39 34.64 12.22
CA GLY A 21 34.40 35.12 11.23
C GLY A 21 34.09 34.29 9.98
N GLY A 22 32.95 33.60 10.00
CA GLY A 22 32.27 33.04 8.83
C GLY A 22 31.16 32.10 9.29
N LYS A 23 29.92 32.57 9.34
CA LYS A 23 28.78 31.82 9.90
C LYS A 23 28.36 30.71 8.92
N ILE A 24 29.06 29.59 8.93
CA ILE A 24 28.63 28.35 8.27
C ILE A 24 27.56 27.73 9.17
N ILE A 25 26.32 27.72 8.72
CA ILE A 25 25.21 27.03 9.38
C ILE A 25 25.18 25.61 8.81
N SER A 26 25.83 24.67 9.49
CA SER A 26 25.66 23.24 9.20
C SER A 26 24.46 22.72 9.98
N THR A 27 23.35 22.43 9.31
CA THR A 27 22.23 21.68 9.88
C THR A 27 22.58 20.19 9.95
N SER A 28 22.84 19.66 11.15
CA SER A 28 22.96 18.22 11.35
C SER A 28 21.57 17.58 11.46
N ALA A 29 20.98 17.20 10.33
CA ALA A 29 19.86 16.28 10.33
C ALA A 29 20.37 14.84 10.60
N SER A 30 19.73 14.12 11.51
CA SER A 30 20.07 12.73 11.86
C SER A 30 19.84 11.78 10.67
N PRO A 31 20.73 10.80 10.41
CA PRO A 31 20.66 9.96 9.22
C PRO A 31 19.72 8.78 9.47
N THR A 32 18.43 8.97 9.22
CA THR A 32 17.52 7.85 8.93
C THR A 32 17.22 7.85 7.45
N ARG A 33 17.51 6.72 6.81
CA ARG A 33 17.28 6.41 5.39
C ARG A 33 15.77 6.56 5.07
N SER A 34 15.30 7.78 4.84
CA SER A 34 13.93 8.04 4.41
C SER A 34 13.82 7.78 2.91
N LEU A 35 12.79 7.04 2.52
CA LEU A 35 12.32 6.84 1.14
C LEU A 35 12.35 8.14 0.33
N PRO A 36 12.48 8.08 -1.02
CA PRO A 36 12.55 9.27 -1.88
C PRO A 36 11.39 10.20 -1.55
N GLN A 37 11.69 11.29 -0.83
CA GLN A 37 10.70 12.30 -0.53
C GLN A 37 10.34 12.95 -1.85
N ALA A 38 9.05 13.00 -2.17
CA ALA A 38 8.58 13.72 -3.34
C ALA A 38 9.09 15.17 -3.26
N LEU A 39 9.61 15.73 -4.35
CA LEU A 39 10.13 17.10 -4.43
C LEU A 39 9.29 18.14 -3.63
N PRO A 40 7.94 18.11 -3.66
CA PRO A 40 7.12 19.05 -2.88
C PRO A 40 7.29 18.93 -1.37
N ALA A 41 7.50 17.72 -0.84
CA ALA A 41 7.72 17.52 0.59
C ALA A 41 9.06 18.10 1.04
N LEU A 42 10.09 17.98 0.19
CA LEU A 42 11.42 18.51 0.45
C LEU A 42 11.42 20.05 0.34
N LEU A 43 10.76 20.60 -0.69
CA LEU A 43 10.54 22.05 -0.81
C LEU A 43 9.82 22.62 0.40
N HIS A 44 8.71 21.99 0.82
CA HIS A 44 7.94 22.42 1.99
C HIS A 44 8.74 22.30 3.30
N ALA A 45 9.59 21.26 3.44
CA ALA A 45 10.46 21.13 4.60
C ALA A 45 11.49 22.27 4.66
N LEU A 46 12.10 22.61 3.53
CA LEU A 46 13.07 23.72 3.45
C LEU A 46 12.42 25.09 3.63
N GLU A 47 11.24 25.30 3.06
CA GLU A 47 10.46 26.54 3.27
C GLU A 47 10.08 26.72 4.74
N ALA A 48 9.71 25.63 5.42
CA ALA A 48 9.43 25.64 6.85
C ALA A 48 10.68 25.94 7.70
N ASP A 49 11.84 25.39 7.33
CA ASP A 49 13.09 25.53 8.09
C ASP A 49 13.78 26.89 7.89
N HIS A 50 13.64 27.51 6.72
CA HIS A 50 14.36 28.74 6.37
C HIS A 50 13.54 30.03 6.55
N GLY A 51 12.24 29.95 6.86
CA GLY A 51 11.34 31.10 6.95
C GLY A 51 11.16 31.81 5.59
N GLU A 52 10.21 32.75 5.50
CA GLU A 52 9.78 33.41 4.24
C GLU A 52 10.87 34.16 3.44
N LYS A 53 12.14 34.16 3.89
CA LYS A 53 13.21 34.98 3.31
C LYS A 53 14.11 34.26 2.31
N HIS A 54 14.03 32.94 2.19
CA HIS A 54 14.86 32.18 1.27
C HIS A 54 14.01 31.56 0.15
N SER A 55 14.13 32.13 -1.05
CA SER A 55 13.57 31.55 -2.27
C SER A 55 14.30 30.25 -2.60
N VAL A 56 13.66 29.11 -2.34
CA VAL A 56 14.17 27.82 -2.74
C VAL A 56 13.96 27.64 -4.25
N ILE A 57 15.02 27.30 -4.98
CA ILE A 57 14.96 27.17 -6.45
C ILE A 57 14.86 25.68 -6.80
N PRO A 58 13.68 25.18 -7.23
CA PRO A 58 13.55 23.82 -7.73
C PRO A 58 14.21 23.72 -9.11
N VAL A 59 15.12 22.77 -9.24
CA VAL A 59 15.79 22.39 -10.49
C VAL A 59 15.51 20.92 -10.78
N THR A 60 14.99 20.61 -11.96
CA THR A 60 14.84 19.22 -12.41
C THR A 60 15.92 18.90 -13.44
N ALA A 61 16.79 17.94 -13.12
CA ALA A 61 17.91 17.50 -13.96
C ALA A 61 17.48 16.33 -14.85
N LEU A 62 17.40 16.56 -16.17
CA LEU A 62 17.04 15.57 -17.17
C LEU A 62 18.28 15.11 -17.93
N PHE A 63 18.32 13.84 -18.32
CA PHE A 63 19.45 13.26 -19.05
C PHE A 63 18.99 12.68 -20.36
N SER A 64 19.84 12.81 -21.37
CA SER A 64 19.69 12.09 -22.62
C SER A 64 19.91 10.58 -22.40
N ARG A 65 19.26 9.73 -23.22
CA ARG A 65 19.21 8.28 -23.02
C ARG A 65 20.58 7.59 -23.04
N SER A 66 21.54 8.15 -23.75
CA SER A 66 22.92 7.64 -23.87
C SER A 66 23.82 8.05 -22.69
N VAL A 67 23.36 8.88 -21.75
CA VAL A 67 24.12 9.17 -20.53
C VAL A 67 24.06 7.95 -19.61
N SER A 68 25.21 7.34 -19.34
CA SER A 68 25.30 6.26 -18.35
C SER A 68 25.00 6.79 -16.94
N SER A 69 24.50 5.95 -16.04
CA SER A 69 24.23 6.35 -14.65
C SER A 69 25.46 6.94 -13.93
N ALA A 70 26.65 6.40 -14.20
CA ALA A 70 27.91 6.92 -13.67
C ALA A 70 28.26 8.30 -14.24
N SER A 71 28.04 8.52 -15.53
CA SER A 71 28.25 9.84 -16.17
C SER A 71 27.21 10.85 -15.68
N ALA A 72 25.97 10.44 -15.48
CA ALA A 72 24.90 11.26 -14.92
C ALA A 72 25.22 11.73 -13.50
N ALA A 73 25.63 10.79 -12.62
CA ALA A 73 26.02 11.12 -11.24
C ALA A 73 27.24 12.06 -11.21
N SER A 74 28.23 11.83 -12.07
CA SER A 74 29.42 12.69 -12.18
C SER A 74 29.07 14.10 -12.68
N ALA A 75 28.29 14.20 -13.75
CA ALA A 75 27.87 15.48 -14.34
C ALA A 75 26.98 16.28 -13.40
N VAL A 76 26.10 15.62 -12.64
CA VAL A 76 25.28 16.28 -11.64
C VAL A 76 26.10 16.70 -10.42
N SER A 77 27.03 15.86 -9.95
CA SER A 77 27.86 16.23 -8.80
C SER A 77 28.82 17.38 -9.13
N SER A 78 29.27 17.50 -10.39
CA SER A 78 30.12 18.62 -10.82
C SER A 78 29.34 19.93 -10.91
N VAL A 79 28.11 19.88 -11.38
CA VAL A 79 27.24 21.04 -11.56
C VAL A 79 26.57 21.47 -10.24
N PHE A 80 26.07 20.49 -9.51
CA PHE A 80 25.28 20.62 -8.29
C PHE A 80 25.96 19.85 -7.15
N PRO A 81 27.11 20.34 -6.64
CA PRO A 81 27.81 19.68 -5.55
C PRO A 81 26.88 19.54 -4.34
N SER A 82 26.79 18.34 -3.79
CA SER A 82 26.06 18.06 -2.56
C SER A 82 26.92 18.45 -1.35
N SER A 83 26.29 19.00 -0.32
CA SER A 83 26.97 19.38 0.92
C SER A 83 27.22 18.18 1.86
N SER A 84 26.50 17.08 1.65
CA SER A 84 26.59 15.86 2.44
C SER A 84 27.37 14.77 1.69
N ALA A 85 28.33 14.15 2.39
CA ALA A 85 29.10 12.99 1.89
C ALA A 85 28.23 11.79 1.48
N ASP A 86 26.97 11.73 1.92
CA ASP A 86 26.03 10.62 1.66
C ASP A 86 25.12 10.83 0.43
N ALA A 87 25.13 12.02 -0.17
CA ALA A 87 24.30 12.32 -1.34
C ALA A 87 25.11 12.09 -2.61
N GLU A 88 25.39 10.81 -2.93
CA GLU A 88 25.62 10.45 -4.32
C GLU A 88 24.35 10.82 -5.10
N ALA A 89 24.49 11.61 -6.17
CA ALA A 89 23.40 11.97 -7.06
C ALA A 89 22.89 10.72 -7.80
N ALA A 90 22.10 9.92 -7.09
CA ALA A 90 21.48 8.72 -7.62
C ALA A 90 20.23 9.11 -8.41
N LEU A 91 20.01 8.44 -9.55
CA LEU A 91 18.75 8.53 -10.27
C LEU A 91 17.59 8.17 -9.31
N GLY A 92 16.51 8.94 -9.37
CA GLY A 92 15.35 8.82 -8.49
C GLY A 92 15.46 9.55 -7.14
N SER A 93 16.50 10.37 -6.93
CA SER A 93 16.69 11.13 -5.69
C SER A 93 16.39 12.63 -5.84
N CYS A 94 16.06 13.26 -4.72
CA CYS A 94 15.99 14.71 -4.56
C CYS A 94 16.97 15.12 -3.46
N TYR A 95 17.76 16.17 -3.70
CA TYR A 95 18.73 16.64 -2.71
C TYR A 95 18.97 18.15 -2.82
N THR A 96 19.52 18.75 -1.78
CA THR A 96 19.90 20.17 -1.75
C THR A 96 21.34 20.36 -2.23
N SER A 97 21.56 21.28 -3.16
CA SER A 97 22.91 21.62 -3.62
C SER A 97 23.43 22.90 -2.95
N GLY A 98 24.56 22.77 -2.26
CA GLY A 98 25.33 23.89 -1.71
C GLY A 98 24.61 24.73 -0.63
N SER A 99 25.14 25.93 -0.40
CA SER A 99 24.59 26.97 0.50
C SER A 99 23.37 27.72 -0.07
N ASP A 100 23.03 27.48 -1.34
CA ASP A 100 22.29 28.44 -2.16
C ASP A 100 20.81 28.06 -2.36
N ALA A 101 20.21 27.35 -1.40
CA ALA A 101 18.78 26.98 -1.41
C ALA A 101 18.29 26.36 -2.74
N MET A 102 19.15 25.64 -3.48
CA MET A 102 18.74 24.91 -4.68
C MET A 102 18.34 23.48 -4.32
N VAL A 103 17.18 23.05 -4.78
CA VAL A 103 16.73 21.66 -4.68
C VAL A 103 16.79 21.02 -6.04
N VAL A 104 17.59 19.97 -6.16
CA VAL A 104 17.79 19.23 -7.40
C VAL A 104 17.01 17.93 -7.33
N SER A 105 16.10 17.73 -8.28
CA SER A 105 15.45 16.44 -8.53
C SER A 105 16.07 15.75 -9.73
N VAL A 106 16.46 14.50 -9.55
CA VAL A 106 17.01 13.64 -10.59
C VAL A 106 15.99 12.52 -10.87
N PRO A 107 15.00 12.72 -11.75
CA PRO A 107 14.00 11.70 -12.04
C PRO A 107 14.61 10.45 -12.69
N ASP A 108 14.07 9.29 -12.34
CA ASP A 108 14.44 7.97 -12.87
C ASP A 108 13.68 7.58 -14.16
N SER A 109 12.57 8.27 -14.45
CA SER A 109 11.72 8.01 -15.61
C SER A 109 11.20 9.30 -16.26
N ALA A 110 10.82 9.21 -17.54
CA ALA A 110 10.18 10.31 -18.29
C ALA A 110 8.85 10.77 -17.65
N SER A 111 8.11 9.84 -17.04
CA SER A 111 6.85 10.15 -16.36
C SER A 111 7.08 10.93 -15.06
N THR A 112 8.10 10.53 -14.28
CA THR A 112 8.57 11.24 -13.09
C THR A 112 9.09 12.63 -13.48
N ALA A 113 9.88 12.71 -14.55
CA ALA A 113 10.38 13.96 -15.10
C ALA A 113 9.26 14.92 -15.50
N ALA A 114 8.21 14.44 -16.16
CA ALA A 114 7.08 15.27 -16.54
C ALA A 114 6.28 15.77 -15.32
N ALA A 115 6.14 14.94 -14.28
CA ALA A 115 5.47 15.32 -13.05
C ALA A 115 6.26 16.35 -12.25
N VAL A 116 7.54 16.09 -12.02
CA VAL A 116 8.42 16.92 -11.18
C VAL A 116 8.90 18.17 -11.91
N GLY A 117 9.25 18.03 -13.19
CA GLY A 117 9.64 19.14 -14.04
C GLY A 117 8.53 20.13 -14.31
N SER A 118 7.31 19.95 -13.75
CA SER A 118 6.21 20.92 -13.85
C SER A 118 6.46 22.20 -13.04
N SER A 119 7.38 22.20 -12.07
CA SER A 119 7.74 23.35 -11.24
C SER A 119 9.24 23.65 -11.31
N GLY A 120 9.63 24.86 -11.73
CA GLY A 120 11.00 25.35 -11.65
C GLY A 120 11.83 25.32 -12.94
N ALA A 121 13.14 25.48 -12.77
CA ALA A 121 14.10 25.48 -13.86
C ALA A 121 14.43 24.04 -14.30
N LEU A 122 14.71 23.87 -15.60
CA LEU A 122 15.07 22.59 -16.18
C LEU A 122 16.55 22.60 -16.56
N ALA A 123 17.31 21.63 -16.06
CA ALA A 123 18.69 21.39 -16.48
C ALA A 123 18.71 20.14 -17.35
N LEU A 124 19.10 20.25 -18.62
CA LEU A 124 19.10 19.17 -19.59
C LEU A 124 20.52 18.77 -19.96
N PHE A 125 20.96 17.60 -19.51
CA PHE A 125 22.29 17.05 -19.79
C PHE A 125 22.28 16.24 -21.08
N VAL A 126 23.10 16.65 -22.05
CA VAL A 126 23.06 16.11 -23.42
C VAL A 126 24.35 15.40 -23.78
N HIS A 127 24.25 14.11 -24.10
CA HIS A 127 25.36 13.33 -24.64
C HIS A 127 25.53 13.54 -26.15
N SER A 128 26.77 13.48 -26.64
CA SER A 128 27.15 13.65 -28.05
C SER A 128 26.42 12.71 -29.02
N VAL A 129 26.22 11.46 -28.59
CA VAL A 129 25.50 10.42 -29.36
C VAL A 129 24.04 10.83 -29.59
N ASP A 130 23.37 11.35 -28.57
CA ASP A 130 21.96 11.73 -28.65
C ASP A 130 21.77 13.05 -29.37
N SER A 131 22.71 14.01 -29.22
CA SER A 131 22.70 15.23 -30.03
C SER A 131 22.84 14.93 -31.52
N ALA A 132 23.73 14.00 -31.89
CA ALA A 132 23.94 13.62 -33.30
C ALA A 132 22.74 12.87 -33.91
N ARG A 133 22.09 11.99 -33.13
CA ARG A 133 20.93 11.22 -33.61
C ARG A 133 19.64 12.02 -33.58
N GLY A 134 19.53 12.96 -32.64
CA GLY A 134 18.29 13.67 -32.33
C GLY A 134 17.22 12.78 -31.68
N GLU A 135 17.62 11.64 -31.13
CA GLU A 135 16.74 10.65 -30.50
C GLU A 135 17.01 10.57 -28.98
N GLY A 136 16.00 10.21 -28.19
CA GLY A 136 16.16 9.91 -26.75
C GLY A 136 16.17 11.12 -25.80
N LEU A 137 16.58 12.31 -26.26
CA LEU A 137 16.56 13.57 -25.49
C LEU A 137 15.14 14.10 -25.21
N PHE A 138 14.23 13.79 -26.13
CA PHE A 138 12.95 14.46 -26.29
C PHE A 138 11.74 13.69 -25.75
N GLY A 139 11.92 12.42 -25.38
CA GLY A 139 10.83 11.61 -24.82
C GLY A 139 10.33 12.17 -23.47
N SER A 140 11.24 12.69 -22.66
CA SER A 140 10.92 13.33 -21.37
C SER A 140 10.61 14.83 -21.52
N LEU A 141 11.30 15.50 -22.45
CA LEU A 141 11.18 16.95 -22.65
C LEU A 141 9.89 17.35 -23.39
N GLY A 142 9.45 16.54 -24.36
CA GLY A 142 8.25 16.81 -25.17
C GLY A 142 7.00 17.04 -24.32
N PRO A 143 6.63 16.11 -23.41
CA PRO A 143 5.49 16.30 -22.52
C PRO A 143 5.59 17.55 -21.63
N ILE A 144 6.80 17.95 -21.24
CA ILE A 144 7.03 19.14 -20.41
C ILE A 144 6.83 20.41 -21.23
N LEU A 145 7.39 20.47 -22.44
CA LEU A 145 7.22 21.60 -23.35
C LEU A 145 5.77 21.75 -23.81
N GLU A 146 5.09 20.65 -24.14
CA GLU A 146 3.69 20.66 -24.53
C GLU A 146 2.80 21.26 -23.42
N ARG A 147 3.05 20.88 -22.16
CA ARG A 147 2.36 21.49 -21.01
C ARG A 147 2.68 22.96 -20.85
N SER A 148 3.94 23.34 -21.05
CA SER A 148 4.40 24.74 -20.96
C SER A 148 3.69 25.61 -21.99
N LEU A 149 3.64 25.14 -23.24
CA LEU A 149 2.92 25.79 -24.34
C LEU A 149 1.43 25.93 -24.04
N ARG A 150 0.77 24.87 -23.56
CA ARG A 150 -0.64 24.93 -23.16
C ARG A 150 -0.90 25.90 -22.00
N SER A 151 0.06 26.07 -21.11
CA SER A 151 -0.05 26.99 -19.97
C SER A 151 0.27 28.45 -20.33
N GLY A 152 0.86 28.70 -21.50
CA GLY A 152 1.37 30.02 -21.89
C GLY A 152 2.61 30.48 -21.08
N VAL A 153 3.13 29.64 -20.17
CA VAL A 153 4.30 29.96 -19.36
C VAL A 153 5.56 29.53 -20.10
N ARG A 154 6.36 30.52 -20.53
CA ARG A 154 7.71 30.26 -21.04
C ARG A 154 8.60 29.80 -19.90
N ARG A 155 9.29 28.68 -20.12
CA ARG A 155 10.19 28.10 -19.14
C ARG A 155 11.62 28.36 -19.53
N LYS A 156 12.48 28.64 -18.56
CA LYS A 156 13.92 28.67 -18.81
C LYS A 156 14.48 27.25 -18.76
N ILE A 157 15.24 26.88 -19.78
CA ILE A 157 15.88 25.57 -19.92
C ILE A 157 17.38 25.81 -20.06
N ALA A 158 18.17 25.29 -19.12
CA ALA A 158 19.62 25.27 -19.21
C ALA A 158 20.05 23.95 -19.85
N VAL A 159 20.56 24.01 -21.08
CA VAL A 159 21.07 22.87 -21.83
C VAL A 159 22.56 22.73 -21.54
N ILE A 160 22.93 21.64 -20.90
CA ILE A 160 24.29 21.32 -20.48
C ILE A 160 24.86 20.30 -21.48
N LEU A 161 25.75 20.77 -22.34
CA LEU A 161 26.41 19.96 -23.37
C LEU A 161 27.55 19.19 -22.70
N LEU A 162 27.45 17.85 -22.70
CA LEU A 162 28.54 16.97 -22.28
C LEU A 162 29.63 16.93 -23.36
N PRO A 163 30.87 16.51 -23.02
CA PRO A 163 31.98 16.49 -23.96
C PRO A 163 31.63 15.85 -25.31
N GLY A 164 31.84 16.61 -26.40
CA GLY A 164 31.57 16.19 -27.77
C GLY A 164 30.15 16.41 -28.27
N ALA A 165 29.22 16.92 -27.46
CA ALA A 165 27.92 17.38 -27.93
C ALA A 165 28.07 18.78 -28.57
N SER A 166 27.39 19.01 -29.70
CA SER A 166 27.38 20.31 -30.37
C SER A 166 26.02 21.01 -30.21
N GLU A 167 26.06 22.32 -30.00
CA GLU A 167 24.87 23.17 -29.91
C GLU A 167 23.99 23.04 -31.16
N GLU A 168 24.58 23.10 -32.35
CA GLU A 168 23.89 22.98 -33.63
C GLU A 168 23.10 21.67 -33.76
N ALA A 169 23.66 20.56 -33.26
CA ALA A 169 23.00 19.26 -33.34
C ALA A 169 21.81 19.18 -32.37
N VAL A 170 21.93 19.76 -31.18
CA VAL A 170 20.82 19.85 -30.22
C VAL A 170 19.72 20.74 -30.77
N GLU A 171 20.06 21.89 -31.36
CA GLU A 171 19.09 22.79 -31.95
C GLU A 171 18.34 22.14 -33.13
N ALA A 172 19.06 21.44 -34.01
CA ALA A 172 18.47 20.71 -35.12
C ALA A 172 17.49 19.63 -34.63
N ALA A 173 17.82 18.93 -33.56
CA ALA A 173 16.96 17.92 -32.97
C ALA A 173 15.75 18.52 -32.26
N ALA A 174 15.92 19.67 -31.57
CA ALA A 174 14.83 20.40 -30.94
C ALA A 174 13.81 20.93 -31.95
N ARG A 175 14.29 21.43 -33.10
CA ARG A 175 13.41 21.85 -34.22
C ARG A 175 12.51 20.71 -34.69
N ARG A 176 13.01 19.46 -34.73
CA ARG A 176 12.19 18.29 -35.10
C ARG A 176 11.09 18.01 -34.07
N LEU A 177 11.41 18.09 -32.76
CA LEU A 177 10.40 17.95 -31.71
C LEU A 177 9.34 19.05 -31.82
N VAL A 178 9.75 20.31 -31.91
CA VAL A 178 8.81 21.44 -32.00
C VAL A 178 7.92 21.34 -33.23
N ALA A 179 8.48 20.92 -34.37
CA ALA A 179 7.71 20.66 -35.59
C ALA A 179 6.66 19.54 -35.39
N SER A 180 6.96 18.51 -34.58
CA SER A 180 5.97 17.48 -34.24
C SER A 180 4.90 17.97 -33.27
N MET A 181 5.22 18.91 -32.38
CA MET A 181 4.26 19.46 -31.41
C MET A 181 3.32 20.51 -32.02
N SER A 182 3.79 21.30 -32.98
CA SER A 182 2.97 22.32 -33.65
C SER A 182 1.82 21.73 -34.47
N ALA A 183 1.90 20.44 -34.85
CA ALA A 183 0.78 19.71 -35.43
C ALA A 183 -0.37 19.44 -34.43
N ALA A 184 -0.09 19.52 -33.12
CA ALA A 184 -1.04 19.20 -32.04
C ALA A 184 -1.65 20.43 -31.36
N THR A 185 -1.15 21.64 -31.63
CA THR A 185 -1.68 22.88 -31.05
C THR A 185 -2.98 23.32 -31.75
N PRO A 186 -4.07 23.59 -31.01
CA PRO A 186 -5.41 23.82 -31.57
C PRO A 186 -5.55 25.13 -32.38
N GLU A 187 -4.61 26.07 -32.23
CA GLU A 187 -4.69 27.40 -32.85
C GLU A 187 -3.83 27.54 -34.13
N GLY A 188 -3.15 26.47 -34.56
CA GLY A 188 -2.41 26.47 -35.84
C GLY A 188 -1.18 27.39 -35.89
N GLU A 189 -0.77 28.00 -34.77
CA GLU A 189 0.49 28.74 -34.69
C GLU A 189 1.67 27.81 -34.93
N LYS A 190 2.38 28.03 -36.04
CA LYS A 190 3.58 27.29 -36.37
C LYS A 190 4.75 27.81 -35.54
N ILE A 191 5.00 27.14 -34.43
CA ILE A 191 6.23 27.34 -33.66
C ILE A 191 7.41 26.86 -34.52
N SER A 192 8.28 27.79 -34.88
CA SER A 192 9.38 27.54 -35.84
C SER A 192 10.72 27.32 -35.12
N HIS A 193 10.88 27.96 -33.96
CA HIS A 193 12.07 27.84 -33.12
C HIS A 193 11.67 27.45 -31.70
N TRP A 194 12.44 26.54 -31.07
CA TRP A 194 12.17 26.16 -29.68
C TRP A 194 12.34 27.32 -28.68
N ASN A 195 13.06 28.38 -29.07
CA ASN A 195 13.21 29.62 -28.31
C ASN A 195 11.89 30.40 -28.21
N GLU A 196 10.92 30.11 -29.08
CA GLU A 196 9.57 30.66 -28.99
C GLU A 196 8.76 29.98 -27.87
N ALA A 197 9.08 28.71 -27.57
CA ALA A 197 8.41 27.87 -26.58
C ALA A 197 9.05 27.95 -25.18
N ALA A 198 10.36 28.18 -25.11
CA ALA A 198 11.14 28.19 -23.89
C ALA A 198 12.35 29.13 -24.01
N ASP A 199 12.79 29.74 -22.90
CA ASP A 199 14.02 30.53 -22.85
C ASP A 199 15.21 29.58 -22.68
N VAL A 200 15.88 29.24 -23.77
CA VAL A 200 16.97 28.24 -23.74
C VAL A 200 18.34 28.91 -23.61
N SER A 201 19.16 28.40 -22.70
CA SER A 201 20.58 28.77 -22.57
C SER A 201 21.47 27.54 -22.70
N TYR A 202 22.55 27.65 -23.45
CA TYR A 202 23.51 26.56 -23.66
C TYR A 202 24.76 26.76 -22.81
N HIS A 203 25.22 25.69 -22.19
CA HIS A 203 26.40 25.67 -21.34
C HIS A 203 27.22 24.43 -21.67
N VAL A 204 28.51 24.62 -21.99
CA VAL A 204 29.42 23.51 -22.25
C VAL A 204 30.06 23.08 -20.95
N LEU A 205 29.88 21.81 -20.57
CA LEU A 205 30.51 21.24 -19.38
C LEU A 205 31.93 20.77 -19.73
N ASP A 206 32.83 21.74 -19.93
CA ASP A 206 34.26 21.47 -20.06
C ASP A 206 34.92 21.37 -18.69
N ALA A 207 36.04 20.64 -18.60
CA ALA A 207 36.80 20.40 -17.37
C ALA A 207 37.31 21.68 -16.66
N GLY A 208 37.17 22.86 -17.29
CA GLY A 208 37.51 24.16 -16.71
C GLY A 208 36.34 25.15 -16.60
N SER A 209 35.11 24.75 -16.96
CA SER A 209 33.94 25.63 -16.87
C SER A 209 33.53 25.82 -15.40
N SER A 210 33.35 27.08 -14.99
CA SER A 210 32.97 27.39 -13.61
C SER A 210 31.48 27.09 -13.39
N PRO A 211 31.11 26.23 -12.42
CA PRO A 211 29.71 25.94 -12.09
C PRO A 211 28.94 27.18 -11.63
N ALA A 212 29.63 28.27 -11.27
CA ALA A 212 29.01 29.54 -10.88
C ALA A 212 28.20 30.20 -12.00
N ALA A 213 28.64 30.12 -13.26
CA ALA A 213 27.93 30.73 -14.39
C ALA A 213 26.61 30.00 -14.67
N LEU A 214 26.63 28.68 -14.61
CA LEU A 214 25.42 27.87 -14.74
C LEU A 214 24.45 28.10 -13.58
N LYS A 215 24.96 28.17 -12.35
CA LYS A 215 24.15 28.50 -11.17
C LYS A 215 23.51 29.87 -11.31
N ALA A 216 24.23 30.88 -11.79
CA ALA A 216 23.67 32.20 -12.04
C ALA A 216 22.55 32.15 -13.11
N ALA A 217 22.73 31.38 -14.18
CA ALA A 217 21.71 31.20 -15.21
C ALA A 217 20.45 30.48 -14.67
N LEU A 218 20.64 29.45 -13.83
CA LEU A 218 19.54 28.74 -13.16
C LEU A 218 18.88 29.56 -12.04
N ALA A 219 19.63 30.44 -11.38
CA ALA A 219 19.11 31.33 -10.36
C ALA A 219 18.26 32.44 -10.98
N ASP A 220 18.73 33.04 -12.07
CA ASP A 220 17.98 34.01 -12.86
C ASP A 220 16.73 33.38 -13.51
N ALA A 221 16.73 32.06 -13.70
CA ALA A 221 15.57 31.30 -14.16
C ALA A 221 14.44 31.13 -13.13
N SER A 222 14.68 31.44 -11.84
CA SER A 222 13.69 31.28 -10.78
C SER A 222 12.64 32.41 -10.69
N VAL A 223 12.70 33.41 -11.58
CA VAL A 223 11.81 34.58 -11.55
C VAL A 223 10.45 34.27 -12.16
N ASP A 224 9.60 33.69 -11.33
CA ASP A 224 8.19 34.03 -11.09
C ASP A 224 7.59 32.88 -10.26
N ALA A 225 8.03 32.75 -9.01
CA ALA A 225 7.54 31.71 -8.09
C ALA A 225 5.99 31.71 -7.99
N GLN A 226 5.36 32.88 -8.13
CA GLN A 226 3.89 33.03 -8.14
C GLN A 226 3.23 32.48 -9.43
N SER A 227 3.91 32.52 -10.58
CA SER A 227 3.43 31.95 -11.85
C SER A 227 3.69 30.44 -11.91
N ALA A 228 4.81 29.99 -11.31
CA ALA A 228 5.16 28.58 -11.16
C ALA A 228 4.23 27.85 -10.17
N GLU A 229 3.84 28.47 -9.06
CA GLU A 229 2.82 27.92 -8.14
C GLU A 229 1.47 27.74 -8.83
N ARG A 230 1.02 28.74 -9.62
CA ARG A 230 -0.23 28.65 -10.39
C ARG A 230 -0.19 27.54 -11.46
N SER A 231 0.96 27.34 -12.11
CA SER A 231 1.16 26.27 -13.10
C SER A 231 1.35 24.88 -12.48
N ALA A 232 2.00 24.77 -11.33
CA ALA A 232 2.13 23.51 -10.58
C ALA A 232 0.76 23.04 -10.05
N LEU A 233 -0.07 23.99 -9.57
CA LEU A 233 -1.47 23.74 -9.20
C LEU A 233 -2.34 23.28 -10.38
N ALA A 234 -2.10 23.78 -11.59
CA ALA A 234 -2.79 23.34 -12.81
C ALA A 234 -2.29 21.98 -13.32
N GLY A 235 -0.98 21.71 -13.26
CA GLY A 235 -0.37 20.46 -13.69
C GLY A 235 -0.73 19.25 -12.82
N LEU A 236 -1.01 19.48 -11.53
CA LEU A 236 -1.51 18.46 -10.59
C LEU A 236 -2.97 18.05 -10.85
N SER A 237 -3.73 18.76 -11.71
CA SER A 237 -5.11 18.38 -12.10
C SER A 237 -5.19 17.25 -13.14
N SER A 238 -4.04 16.76 -13.64
CA SER A 238 -3.97 15.74 -14.71
C SER A 238 -3.85 14.30 -14.19
N ALA A 239 -4.00 14.07 -12.88
CA ALA A 239 -4.16 12.72 -12.33
C ALA A 239 -5.64 12.29 -12.38
N ALA A 240 -6.08 11.90 -13.58
CA ALA A 240 -7.19 10.99 -13.90
C ALA A 240 -8.31 10.76 -12.85
N SER A 241 -9.01 11.83 -12.44
CA SER A 241 -10.37 11.75 -11.87
C SER A 241 -11.13 13.09 -11.94
N GLU A 242 -10.43 14.24 -11.92
CA GLU A 242 -11.04 15.59 -11.89
C GLU A 242 -11.56 16.12 -13.26
N VAL A 243 -11.12 15.57 -14.39
CA VAL A 243 -11.38 16.16 -15.73
C VAL A 243 -12.83 15.99 -16.22
N ALA A 244 -13.62 15.12 -15.58
CA ALA A 244 -15.01 14.92 -15.98
C ALA A 244 -15.97 16.03 -15.47
N SER A 245 -15.65 16.74 -14.38
CA SER A 245 -16.58 17.72 -13.78
C SER A 245 -16.32 19.17 -14.19
N VAL A 246 -15.08 19.52 -14.56
CA VAL A 246 -14.68 20.93 -14.81
C VAL A 246 -15.17 21.47 -16.16
N ARG A 247 -15.52 20.62 -17.13
CA ARG A 247 -15.93 21.04 -18.47
C ARG A 247 -17.29 21.78 -18.55
N THR A 248 -18.02 21.90 -17.44
CA THR A 248 -19.34 22.57 -17.40
C THR A 248 -19.49 23.58 -16.26
N ALA A 249 -18.44 23.84 -15.49
CA ALA A 249 -18.50 24.71 -14.32
C ALA A 249 -18.55 26.19 -14.73
N SER A 250 -19.50 26.94 -14.17
CA SER A 250 -19.60 28.39 -14.38
C SER A 250 -18.40 29.11 -13.76
N SER A 251 -18.02 30.32 -14.22
CA SER A 251 -16.86 31.04 -13.66
C SER A 251 -16.99 31.32 -12.16
N SER A 252 -18.23 31.41 -11.65
CA SER A 252 -18.52 31.50 -10.21
C SER A 252 -18.23 30.20 -9.45
N ASP A 253 -18.36 29.04 -10.08
CA ASP A 253 -18.03 27.74 -9.49
C ASP A 253 -16.50 27.58 -9.33
N VAL A 254 -15.72 28.13 -10.26
CA VAL A 254 -14.25 28.06 -10.20
C VAL A 254 -13.70 28.88 -9.02
N ALA A 255 -14.21 30.08 -8.78
CA ALA A 255 -13.79 30.93 -7.66
C ALA A 255 -14.18 30.33 -6.30
N THR A 256 -15.33 29.66 -6.22
CA THR A 256 -15.79 28.97 -5.01
C THR A 256 -15.01 27.69 -4.73
N ILE A 257 -14.65 26.95 -5.78
CA ILE A 257 -13.72 25.81 -5.66
C ILE A 257 -12.35 26.26 -5.14
N ALA A 258 -11.82 27.39 -5.62
CA ALA A 258 -10.53 27.89 -5.18
C ALA A 258 -10.53 28.32 -3.70
N THR A 259 -11.59 29.01 -3.25
CA THR A 259 -11.71 29.49 -1.87
C THR A 259 -11.91 28.38 -0.85
N LEU A 260 -12.61 27.30 -1.21
CA LEU A 260 -12.84 26.15 -0.32
C LEU A 260 -11.63 25.21 -0.21
N ARG A 261 -10.68 25.23 -1.17
CA ARG A 261 -9.60 24.24 -1.25
C ARG A 261 -8.67 24.22 -0.04
N LEU A 262 -8.25 25.38 0.45
CA LEU A 262 -7.34 25.47 1.60
C LEU A 262 -8.02 25.03 2.92
N PRO A 263 -9.21 25.55 3.28
CA PRO A 263 -9.93 25.08 4.46
C PRO A 263 -10.29 23.60 4.45
N LEU A 264 -10.62 23.03 3.28
CA LEU A 264 -10.90 21.60 3.16
C LEU A 264 -9.66 20.75 3.52
N ARG A 265 -8.47 21.19 3.10
CA ARG A 265 -7.22 20.51 3.46
C ARG A 265 -6.96 20.58 4.95
N THR A 266 -7.16 21.74 5.58
CA THR A 266 -6.95 21.86 7.03
C THR A 266 -7.94 21.03 7.83
N ILE A 267 -9.23 21.04 7.47
CA ILE A 267 -10.24 20.18 8.09
C ILE A 267 -9.87 18.70 7.96
N ARG A 268 -9.47 18.27 6.75
CA ARG A 268 -9.04 16.90 6.50
C ARG A 268 -7.84 16.53 7.37
N ASP A 269 -6.79 17.34 7.34
CA ASP A 269 -5.54 17.03 8.04
C ASP A 269 -5.72 17.07 9.56
N ASP A 270 -6.57 17.95 10.09
CA ASP A 270 -6.99 17.98 11.49
C ASP A 270 -7.79 16.74 11.88
N ALA A 271 -8.71 16.27 11.02
CA ALA A 271 -9.49 15.06 11.25
C ALA A 271 -8.57 13.82 11.30
N VAL A 272 -7.67 13.68 10.32
CA VAL A 272 -6.69 12.58 10.29
C VAL A 272 -5.79 12.63 11.53
N ARG A 273 -5.30 13.83 11.90
CA ARG A 273 -4.47 14.01 13.09
C ARG A 273 -5.22 13.66 14.37
N ALA A 274 -6.48 14.06 14.51
CA ALA A 274 -7.30 13.73 15.68
C ALA A 274 -7.48 12.21 15.86
N VAL A 275 -7.69 11.47 14.78
CA VAL A 275 -7.73 10.00 14.83
C VAL A 275 -6.35 9.43 15.18
N ALA A 276 -5.28 9.92 14.54
CA ALA A 276 -3.92 9.47 14.83
C ALA A 276 -3.55 9.68 16.31
N ASP A 277 -3.82 10.85 16.86
CA ASP A 277 -3.54 11.18 18.26
C ASP A 277 -4.36 10.34 19.24
N SER A 278 -5.57 9.93 18.86
CA SER A 278 -6.37 9.00 19.67
C SER A 278 -5.76 7.60 19.78
N THR A 279 -4.98 7.19 18.77
CA THR A 279 -4.28 5.89 18.72
C THR A 279 -2.87 5.93 19.30
N LYS A 280 -2.31 7.12 19.54
CA LYS A 280 -0.98 7.26 20.15
C LYS A 280 -1.01 6.85 21.61
N ASN A 281 -0.05 6.00 21.99
CA ASN A 281 0.19 5.72 23.40
C ASN A 281 0.69 6.99 24.10
N ARG A 282 0.07 7.34 25.24
CA ARG A 282 0.42 8.53 26.04
C ARG A 282 1.87 8.54 26.53
N SER A 283 2.59 7.43 26.42
CA SER A 283 3.92 7.25 26.98
C SER A 283 5.07 7.81 26.13
N ASN A 284 4.85 8.38 24.94
CA ASN A 284 5.88 8.92 24.02
C ASN A 284 7.02 7.95 23.63
N VAL A 285 7.04 6.73 24.15
CA VAL A 285 7.94 5.65 23.74
C VAL A 285 7.41 5.11 22.41
N ALA A 286 8.30 4.68 21.52
CA ALA A 286 8.00 4.05 20.23
C ALA A 286 7.28 2.69 20.42
N VAL A 287 6.07 2.75 20.98
CA VAL A 287 5.21 1.61 21.29
C VAL A 287 4.24 1.43 20.13
N PRO A 288 3.89 0.19 19.75
CA PRO A 288 2.80 -0.09 18.83
C PRO A 288 1.55 0.76 19.13
N PRO A 289 0.75 1.11 18.10
CA PRO A 289 -0.45 1.91 18.27
C PRO A 289 -1.38 1.25 19.28
N LEU A 290 -2.05 2.04 20.12
CA LEU A 290 -3.00 1.51 21.09
C LEU A 290 -4.19 0.91 20.35
N LEU A 291 -4.52 -0.36 20.64
CA LEU A 291 -5.71 -1.00 20.10
C LEU A 291 -6.97 -0.33 20.67
N LEU A 292 -7.78 0.25 19.78
CA LEU A 292 -9.08 0.84 20.12
C LEU A 292 -10.19 -0.07 19.59
N LEU A 293 -10.89 -0.79 20.48
CA LEU A 293 -11.99 -1.68 20.08
C LEU A 293 -13.17 -0.92 19.43
N ASP A 294 -13.36 0.34 19.82
CA ASP A 294 -14.38 1.24 19.27
C ASP A 294 -13.82 2.21 18.23
N PHE A 295 -12.78 1.79 17.49
CA PHE A 295 -12.11 2.66 16.51
C PHE A 295 -13.08 3.19 15.44
N GLY A 296 -13.98 2.35 14.92
CA GLY A 296 -14.97 2.77 13.92
C GLY A 296 -15.88 3.89 14.43
N ALA A 297 -16.36 3.77 15.67
CA ALA A 297 -17.18 4.81 16.30
C ALA A 297 -16.43 6.13 16.51
N ARG A 298 -15.12 6.07 16.79
CA ARG A 298 -14.27 7.26 16.91
C ARG A 298 -14.05 7.94 15.56
N VAL A 299 -13.81 7.16 14.50
CA VAL A 299 -13.69 7.71 13.14
C VAL A 299 -15.01 8.35 12.72
N ASP A 300 -16.16 7.72 13.01
CA ASP A 300 -17.48 8.30 12.73
C ASP A 300 -17.69 9.63 13.48
N ALA A 301 -17.28 9.72 14.75
CA ALA A 301 -17.39 10.96 15.54
C ALA A 301 -16.48 12.08 15.00
N VAL A 302 -15.24 11.75 14.61
CA VAL A 302 -14.31 12.72 14.01
C VAL A 302 -14.81 13.17 12.63
N LEU A 303 -15.37 12.25 11.84
CA LEU A 303 -15.98 12.58 10.56
C LEU A 303 -17.18 13.52 10.73
N ALA A 304 -18.07 13.24 11.69
CA ALA A 304 -19.19 14.12 12.01
C ALA A 304 -18.71 15.53 12.40
N ALA A 305 -17.71 15.64 13.28
CA ALA A 305 -17.13 16.93 13.67
C ALA A 305 -16.46 17.66 12.48
N ALA A 306 -15.81 16.92 11.56
CA ALA A 306 -15.25 17.50 10.36
C ALA A 306 -16.34 18.02 9.40
N MET A 307 -17.46 17.31 9.27
CA MET A 307 -18.61 17.75 8.48
C MET A 307 -19.30 18.98 9.10
N GLU A 308 -19.43 19.04 10.42
CA GLU A 308 -19.95 20.23 11.10
C GLU A 308 -19.05 21.46 10.87
N LYS A 309 -17.73 21.31 10.92
CA LYS A 309 -16.78 22.38 10.58
C LYS A 309 -16.91 22.83 9.13
N PHE A 310 -17.09 21.89 8.21
CA PHE A 310 -17.32 22.21 6.80
C PHE A 310 -18.64 22.98 6.62
N ASP A 311 -19.71 22.57 7.29
CA ASP A 311 -21.00 23.24 7.23
C ASP A 311 -20.99 24.65 7.84
N ALA A 312 -20.20 24.85 8.90
CA ALA A 312 -19.95 26.18 9.46
C ALA A 312 -19.27 27.10 8.43
N LEU A 313 -18.25 26.62 7.71
CA LEU A 313 -17.60 27.40 6.64
C LEU A 313 -18.58 27.73 5.51
N LEU A 314 -19.48 26.81 5.17
CA LEU A 314 -20.50 27.07 4.15
C LEU A 314 -21.50 28.15 4.59
N SER A 315 -21.75 28.28 5.90
CA SER A 315 -22.66 29.30 6.43
C SER A 315 -22.13 30.73 6.26
N ASP A 316 -20.79 30.88 6.27
CA ASP A 316 -20.09 32.16 6.08
C ASP A 316 -20.02 32.58 4.60
N LEU A 317 -20.27 31.67 3.66
CA LEU A 317 -20.20 31.95 2.22
C LEU A 317 -21.44 32.70 1.69
N PRO A 318 -21.31 33.46 0.57
CA PRO A 318 -22.42 34.15 -0.05
C PRO A 318 -23.57 33.20 -0.44
N ALA A 319 -24.82 33.68 -0.38
CA ALA A 319 -26.01 32.87 -0.64
C ALA A 319 -26.04 32.23 -2.04
N SER A 320 -25.41 32.86 -3.03
CA SER A 320 -25.25 32.31 -4.39
C SER A 320 -24.48 30.98 -4.41
N VAL A 321 -23.55 30.80 -3.47
CA VAL A 321 -22.74 29.58 -3.32
C VAL A 321 -23.47 28.54 -2.48
N ARG A 322 -24.20 28.97 -1.45
CA ARG A 322 -25.05 28.08 -0.65
C ARG A 322 -26.18 27.44 -1.47
N GLY A 323 -26.65 28.13 -2.52
CA GLY A 323 -27.69 27.63 -3.41
C GLY A 323 -27.27 26.46 -4.32
N SER A 324 -25.96 26.25 -4.56
CA SER A 324 -25.47 25.16 -5.42
C SER A 324 -25.38 23.83 -4.67
N SER A 325 -26.55 23.27 -4.33
CA SER A 325 -26.69 22.03 -3.56
C SER A 325 -25.91 20.84 -4.14
N SER A 326 -25.76 20.75 -5.45
CA SER A 326 -25.01 19.66 -6.12
C SER A 326 -23.50 19.76 -5.91
N LEU A 327 -22.92 20.96 -6.00
CA LEU A 327 -21.48 21.18 -5.81
C LEU A 327 -21.09 20.97 -4.36
N VAL A 328 -21.90 21.48 -3.42
CA VAL A 328 -21.70 21.27 -1.98
C VAL A 328 -21.76 19.79 -1.63
N ALA A 329 -22.75 19.06 -2.14
CA ALA A 329 -22.86 17.62 -1.93
C ALA A 329 -21.64 16.86 -2.50
N ALA A 330 -21.18 17.24 -3.69
CA ALA A 330 -19.98 16.65 -4.30
C ALA A 330 -18.73 16.89 -3.45
N ARG A 331 -18.50 18.13 -2.96
CA ARG A 331 -17.35 18.45 -2.10
C ARG A 331 -17.43 17.80 -0.73
N ARG A 332 -18.63 17.66 -0.15
CA ARG A 332 -18.82 16.90 1.09
C ARG A 332 -18.45 15.43 0.91
N LYS A 333 -18.88 14.83 -0.20
CA LYS A 333 -18.55 13.44 -0.54
C LYS A 333 -17.04 13.27 -0.74
N GLU A 334 -16.41 14.16 -1.50
CA GLU A 334 -14.96 14.17 -1.72
C GLU A 334 -14.18 14.30 -0.42
N LEU A 335 -14.54 15.25 0.45
CA LEU A 335 -13.89 15.42 1.76
C LEU A 335 -14.03 14.15 2.62
N THR A 336 -15.20 13.51 2.58
CA THR A 336 -15.46 12.26 3.31
C THR A 336 -14.57 11.12 2.78
N GLU A 337 -14.52 10.95 1.46
CA GLU A 337 -13.67 9.93 0.81
C GLU A 337 -12.18 10.18 1.06
N ASP A 338 -11.73 11.45 1.04
CA ASP A 338 -10.35 11.85 1.32
C ASP A 338 -9.93 11.54 2.77
N ILE A 339 -10.76 11.90 3.74
CA ILE A 339 -10.51 11.64 5.17
C ILE A 339 -10.45 10.12 5.40
N LEU A 340 -11.46 9.38 4.91
CA LEU A 340 -11.52 7.94 5.06
C LEU A 340 -10.35 7.24 4.36
N GLY A 341 -10.00 7.65 3.14
CA GLY A 341 -8.88 7.09 2.38
C GLY A 341 -7.55 7.25 3.09
N ARG A 342 -7.28 8.42 3.69
CA ARG A 342 -6.06 8.66 4.47
C ARG A 342 -6.02 7.87 5.77
N ILE A 343 -7.13 7.81 6.51
CA ILE A 343 -7.20 7.03 7.77
C ILE A 343 -6.99 5.54 7.46
N HIS A 344 -7.60 5.04 6.39
CA HIS A 344 -7.44 3.66 5.94
C HIS A 344 -5.97 3.32 5.67
N GLY A 345 -5.29 4.11 4.81
CA GLY A 345 -3.92 3.84 4.39
C GLY A 345 -2.83 4.09 5.44
N THR A 346 -3.14 4.71 6.59
CA THR A 346 -2.13 5.09 7.60
C THR A 346 -2.37 4.47 8.97
N ILE A 347 -3.61 4.38 9.44
CA ILE A 347 -3.93 4.04 10.82
C ILE A 347 -4.70 2.71 10.91
N PHE A 348 -5.64 2.47 10.00
CA PHE A 348 -6.53 1.30 10.04
C PHE A 348 -5.75 -0.02 9.98
N ASP A 349 -4.81 -0.15 9.05
CA ASP A 349 -3.97 -1.35 8.93
C ASP A 349 -3.18 -1.65 10.21
N GLY A 350 -2.77 -0.59 10.93
CA GLY A 350 -2.15 -0.70 12.25
C GLY A 350 -3.12 -1.30 13.27
N GLN A 351 -4.35 -0.81 13.34
CA GLN A 351 -5.37 -1.32 14.28
C GLN A 351 -5.77 -2.78 13.99
N VAL A 352 -5.87 -3.15 12.70
CA VAL A 352 -6.16 -4.53 12.27
C VAL A 352 -5.05 -5.48 12.74
N ARG A 353 -3.79 -5.06 12.61
CA ARG A 353 -2.62 -5.82 13.08
C ARG A 353 -2.60 -5.95 14.61
N GLU A 354 -2.84 -4.86 15.33
CA GLU A 354 -2.86 -4.88 16.80
C GLU A 354 -4.02 -5.75 17.34
N LEU A 355 -5.17 -5.77 16.67
CA LEU A 355 -6.26 -6.67 17.02
C LEU A 355 -5.85 -8.14 16.85
N ALA A 356 -5.13 -8.46 15.77
CA ALA A 356 -4.62 -9.81 15.53
C ALA A 356 -3.62 -10.20 16.63
N LEU A 357 -2.67 -9.33 16.97
CA LEU A 357 -1.70 -9.56 18.06
C LEU A 357 -2.40 -9.76 19.42
N ALA A 358 -3.40 -8.94 19.74
CA ALA A 358 -4.16 -9.08 20.98
C ALA A 358 -4.91 -10.42 21.07
N CYS A 359 -5.47 -10.90 19.95
CA CYS A 359 -6.10 -12.23 19.87
C CYS A 359 -5.07 -13.37 19.90
N GLU A 360 -3.87 -13.16 19.34
CA GLU A 360 -2.79 -14.13 19.46
C GLU A 360 -2.31 -14.26 20.91
N GLU A 361 -2.23 -13.15 21.65
CA GLU A 361 -1.91 -13.16 23.07
C GLU A 361 -2.98 -13.86 23.92
N SER A 362 -4.27 -13.64 23.64
CA SER A 362 -5.36 -14.37 24.31
C SER A 362 -5.28 -15.86 24.01
N PHE A 363 -5.05 -16.23 22.75
CA PHE A 363 -4.80 -17.59 22.32
C PHE A 363 -3.62 -18.23 23.08
N ARG A 364 -2.47 -17.56 23.17
CA ARG A 364 -1.29 -18.08 23.89
C ARG A 364 -1.59 -18.29 25.38
N LYS A 365 -2.39 -17.41 26.01
CA LYS A 365 -2.83 -17.56 27.40
C LYS A 365 -3.73 -18.78 27.59
N GLU A 366 -4.70 -19.01 26.71
CA GLU A 366 -5.54 -20.21 26.76
C GLU A 366 -4.73 -21.49 26.52
N MET A 367 -3.82 -21.45 25.55
CA MET A 367 -2.90 -22.55 25.25
C MET A 367 -1.97 -22.91 26.41
N ALA A 368 -1.65 -21.97 27.29
CA ALA A 368 -0.84 -22.22 28.49
C ALA A 368 -1.63 -22.93 29.59
N LYS A 369 -2.97 -22.82 29.61
CA LYS A 369 -3.85 -23.47 30.58
C LYS A 369 -4.18 -24.92 30.22
N LEU A 370 -4.01 -25.30 28.94
CA LEU A 370 -4.28 -26.66 28.47
C LEU A 370 -3.39 -27.68 29.18
N ARG A 371 -4.04 -28.73 29.71
CA ARG A 371 -3.36 -29.90 30.26
C ARG A 371 -3.08 -30.89 29.13
N ILE A 372 -2.03 -31.69 29.29
CA ILE A 372 -1.72 -32.75 28.33
C ILE A 372 -2.76 -33.86 28.48
N THR A 373 -3.69 -33.94 27.54
CA THR A 373 -4.73 -34.96 27.45
C THR A 373 -4.56 -35.77 26.15
N PRO A 374 -5.15 -36.98 26.04
CA PRO A 374 -5.18 -37.70 24.77
C PRO A 374 -5.87 -36.94 23.62
N ASN A 375 -6.72 -35.98 23.95
CA ASN A 375 -7.45 -35.13 23.01
C ASN A 375 -6.77 -33.75 22.79
N LEU A 376 -5.51 -33.61 23.21
CA LEU A 376 -4.75 -32.37 23.10
C LEU A 376 -4.80 -31.73 21.69
N PRO A 377 -4.69 -32.48 20.56
CA PRO A 377 -4.79 -31.87 19.23
C PRO A 377 -6.13 -31.19 18.99
N SER A 378 -7.24 -31.84 19.34
CA SER A 378 -8.58 -31.24 19.17
C SER A 378 -8.79 -30.06 20.10
N ASP A 379 -8.25 -30.10 21.32
CA ASP A 379 -8.33 -28.99 22.27
C ASP A 379 -7.53 -27.77 21.77
N MET A 380 -6.34 -28.01 21.18
CA MET A 380 -5.51 -26.95 20.59
C MET A 380 -6.15 -26.36 19.33
N ASP A 381 -6.73 -27.19 18.46
CA ASP A 381 -7.48 -26.73 17.28
C ASP A 381 -8.71 -25.91 17.69
N ARG A 382 -9.39 -26.31 18.78
CA ARG A 382 -10.49 -25.54 19.35
C ARG A 382 -10.03 -24.16 19.83
N CYS A 383 -8.88 -24.05 20.49
CA CYS A 383 -8.32 -22.75 20.87
C CYS A 383 -8.04 -21.85 19.65
N VAL A 384 -7.62 -22.42 18.51
CA VAL A 384 -7.46 -21.66 17.26
C VAL A 384 -8.81 -21.17 16.76
N THR A 385 -9.83 -22.03 16.73
CA THR A 385 -11.17 -21.62 16.27
C THR A 385 -11.81 -20.56 17.18
N ASP A 386 -11.57 -20.66 18.49
CA ASP A 386 -12.05 -19.69 19.47
C ASP A 386 -11.36 -18.33 19.30
N ALA A 387 -10.05 -18.32 19.00
CA ALA A 387 -9.30 -17.10 18.70
C ALA A 387 -9.75 -16.44 17.38
N GLU A 388 -9.96 -17.23 16.32
CA GLU A 388 -10.53 -16.72 15.06
C GLU A 388 -11.96 -16.17 15.26
N ALA A 389 -12.77 -16.81 16.10
CA ALA A 389 -14.11 -16.35 16.44
C ALA A 389 -14.08 -15.06 17.28
N GLU A 390 -13.17 -14.95 18.24
CA GLU A 390 -12.97 -13.74 19.03
C GLU A 390 -12.56 -12.55 18.15
N TYR A 391 -11.65 -12.78 17.19
CA TYR A 391 -11.26 -11.78 16.21
C TYR A 391 -12.48 -11.33 15.37
N ARG A 392 -13.22 -12.28 14.77
CA ARG A 392 -14.41 -11.97 13.95
C ARG A 392 -15.47 -11.19 14.73
N LYS A 393 -15.59 -11.43 16.04
CA LYS A 393 -16.51 -10.70 16.92
C LYS A 393 -16.08 -9.25 17.14
N LYS A 394 -14.77 -8.98 17.26
CA LYS A 394 -14.21 -7.64 17.54
C LYS A 394 -13.98 -6.81 16.27
N ALA A 395 -13.68 -7.44 15.14
CA ALA A 395 -13.35 -6.78 13.88
C ALA A 395 -14.38 -5.74 13.39
N PRO A 396 -15.71 -5.97 13.52
CA PRO A 396 -16.70 -4.96 13.12
C PRO A 396 -16.60 -3.65 13.91
N GLY A 397 -16.05 -3.66 15.13
CA GLY A 397 -15.83 -2.44 15.93
C GLY A 397 -14.75 -1.52 15.34
N LEU A 398 -13.90 -2.04 14.46
CA LEU A 398 -12.88 -1.26 13.75
C LEU A 398 -13.42 -0.56 12.51
N ILE A 399 -14.58 -0.95 11.99
CA ILE A 399 -15.09 -0.44 10.71
C ILE A 399 -16.07 0.72 10.98
N PRO A 400 -15.77 1.94 10.51
CA PRO A 400 -16.70 3.06 10.61
C PRO A 400 -17.93 2.83 9.72
N ARG A 401 -19.09 3.34 10.14
CA ARG A 401 -20.36 3.12 9.42
C ARG A 401 -20.37 3.72 8.03
N ALA A 402 -19.65 4.82 7.84
CA ALA A 402 -19.55 5.50 6.55
C ALA A 402 -18.63 4.79 5.54
N ALA A 403 -17.81 3.83 6.00
CA ALA A 403 -16.82 3.17 5.17
C ALA A 403 -17.19 1.72 4.83
N ARG A 404 -16.64 1.24 3.72
CA ARG A 404 -16.71 -0.18 3.31
C ARG A 404 -15.32 -0.80 3.39
N TRP A 405 -14.71 -0.72 4.56
CA TRP A 405 -13.39 -1.33 4.82
C TRP A 405 -13.53 -2.81 5.14
N ASP A 406 -12.46 -3.55 4.88
CA ASP A 406 -12.38 -4.97 5.19
C ASP A 406 -11.31 -5.23 6.25
N ALA A 407 -11.73 -5.83 7.36
CA ALA A 407 -10.84 -6.27 8.43
C ALA A 407 -10.48 -7.76 8.32
N ALA A 408 -10.93 -8.48 7.28
CA ALA A 408 -10.64 -9.90 7.11
C ALA A 408 -9.14 -10.20 6.90
N GLY A 409 -8.36 -9.21 6.44
CA GLY A 409 -6.91 -9.34 6.26
C GLY A 409 -6.18 -9.84 7.51
N GLY A 410 -6.58 -9.38 8.71
CA GLY A 410 -5.95 -9.84 9.96
C GLY A 410 -6.23 -11.30 10.31
N ILE A 411 -7.37 -11.86 9.88
CA ILE A 411 -7.69 -13.29 10.07
C ILE A 411 -6.77 -14.16 9.21
N LEU A 412 -6.47 -13.71 7.98
CA LEU A 412 -5.60 -14.42 7.06
C LEU A 412 -4.18 -14.54 7.59
N GLU A 413 -3.73 -13.59 8.42
CA GLU A 413 -2.44 -13.65 9.12
C GLU A 413 -2.52 -14.47 10.42
N LEU A 414 -3.54 -14.23 11.25
CA LEU A 414 -3.70 -14.87 12.57
C LEU A 414 -3.88 -16.40 12.47
N GLY A 415 -4.76 -16.87 11.59
CA GLY A 415 -5.12 -18.29 11.49
C GLY A 415 -3.93 -19.22 11.20
N PRO A 416 -3.10 -18.94 10.18
CA PRO A 416 -1.87 -19.69 9.91
C PRO A 416 -0.86 -19.61 11.05
N GLN A 417 -0.64 -18.43 11.65
CA GLN A 417 0.29 -18.25 12.76
C GLN A 417 -0.09 -19.10 13.98
N CYS A 418 -1.37 -19.08 14.38
CA CYS A 418 -1.87 -19.90 15.47
C CYS A 418 -1.73 -21.41 15.16
N ARG A 419 -2.07 -21.85 13.94
CA ARG A 419 -1.93 -23.25 13.52
C ARG A 419 -0.48 -23.71 13.50
N ASP A 420 0.43 -22.87 13.04
CA ASP A 420 1.86 -23.21 13.04
C ASP A 420 2.43 -23.24 14.46
N TYR A 421 1.97 -22.37 15.36
CA TYR A 421 2.28 -22.45 16.78
C TYR A 421 1.78 -23.77 17.39
N VAL A 422 0.55 -24.19 17.09
CA VAL A 422 -0.02 -25.49 17.52
C VAL A 422 0.84 -26.64 17.03
N LYS A 423 1.19 -26.68 15.74
CA LYS A 423 2.05 -27.73 15.15
C LYS A 423 3.40 -27.81 15.85
N ARG A 424 4.07 -26.68 16.08
CA ARG A 424 5.37 -26.63 16.78
C ARG A 424 5.25 -27.15 18.22
N LYS A 425 4.20 -26.75 18.93
CA LYS A 425 3.97 -27.17 20.32
C LYS A 425 3.63 -28.66 20.43
N LEU A 426 2.81 -29.20 19.51
CA LEU A 426 2.54 -30.64 19.41
C LEU A 426 3.79 -31.45 19.07
N ALA A 427 4.60 -30.98 18.11
CA ALA A 427 5.87 -31.62 17.75
C ALA A 427 6.83 -31.65 18.95
N ALA A 428 6.96 -30.53 19.68
CA ALA A 428 7.78 -30.45 20.88
C ALA A 428 7.29 -31.42 21.99
N ALA A 429 5.99 -31.47 22.25
CA ALA A 429 5.41 -32.38 23.24
C ALA A 429 5.59 -33.86 22.85
N THR A 430 5.53 -34.17 21.56
CA THR A 430 5.78 -35.53 21.03
C THR A 430 7.26 -35.91 21.18
N LEU A 431 8.18 -35.00 20.84
CA LEU A 431 9.62 -35.21 21.00
C LEU A 431 10.05 -35.37 22.46
N GLN A 432 9.40 -34.66 23.37
CA GLN A 432 9.60 -34.80 24.82
C GLN A 432 9.00 -36.09 25.40
N GLY A 433 8.19 -36.82 24.63
CA GLY A 433 7.43 -37.98 25.10
C GLY A 433 6.31 -37.64 26.09
N SER A 434 6.05 -36.35 26.35
CA SER A 434 5.01 -35.90 27.25
C SER A 434 3.62 -36.11 26.65
N TYR A 435 3.50 -36.02 25.33
CA TYR A 435 2.30 -36.36 24.58
C TYR A 435 2.52 -37.62 23.74
N ARG A 436 1.65 -38.62 23.92
CA ARG A 436 1.56 -39.79 23.05
C ARG A 436 0.19 -39.80 22.39
N PRO A 437 0.10 -39.73 21.05
CA PRO A 437 -1.19 -39.76 20.38
C PRO A 437 -1.91 -41.06 20.75
N ALA A 438 -3.22 -40.94 21.03
CA ALA A 438 -4.05 -42.11 21.29
C ALA A 438 -3.88 -43.11 20.13
N PRO A 439 -3.68 -44.41 20.42
CA PRO A 439 -3.59 -45.40 19.37
C PRO A 439 -4.86 -45.29 18.53
N ARG A 440 -4.70 -45.06 17.21
CA ARG A 440 -5.82 -45.10 16.29
C ARG A 440 -6.51 -46.44 16.52
N LYS A 441 -7.85 -46.44 16.69
CA LYS A 441 -8.63 -47.67 16.79
C LYS A 441 -8.14 -48.59 15.67
N LEU A 442 -7.66 -49.78 16.03
CA LEU A 442 -7.22 -50.77 15.06
C LEU A 442 -8.39 -50.96 14.10
N VAL A 443 -8.19 -50.63 12.83
CA VAL A 443 -9.16 -50.97 11.80
C VAL A 443 -9.09 -52.48 11.69
N SER A 444 -10.02 -53.17 12.35
CA SER A 444 -10.20 -54.60 12.17
C SER A 444 -10.74 -54.77 10.76
N LEU A 445 -9.83 -55.11 9.84
CA LEU A 445 -10.22 -55.59 8.52
C LEU A 445 -10.75 -57.00 8.72
N GLY A 446 -12.06 -57.10 8.84
CA GLY A 446 -12.76 -58.39 8.83
C GLY A 446 -12.65 -59.02 7.44
N PHE A 447 -11.69 -59.93 7.25
CA PHE A 447 -11.54 -60.71 6.02
C PHE A 447 -12.59 -61.82 5.89
N HIS A 448 -13.84 -61.55 6.27
CA HIS A 448 -14.96 -62.49 6.20
C HIS A 448 -15.22 -62.96 4.75
N TYR A 449 -14.70 -62.22 3.76
CA TYR A 449 -14.80 -62.53 2.34
C TYR A 449 -13.68 -63.43 1.79
N LEU A 450 -12.61 -63.68 2.57
CA LEU A 450 -11.44 -64.46 2.15
C LEU A 450 -11.29 -65.81 2.85
N MET A 451 -12.26 -66.24 3.67
CA MET A 451 -12.21 -67.62 4.16
C MET A 451 -12.51 -68.56 2.97
N PRO A 452 -11.53 -69.37 2.51
CA PRO A 452 -11.81 -70.39 1.51
C PRO A 452 -12.85 -71.35 2.08
N GLU A 453 -13.76 -71.82 1.23
CA GLU A 453 -14.84 -72.75 1.56
C GLU A 453 -14.29 -73.90 2.41
N GLY A 454 -14.51 -73.81 3.71
CA GLY A 454 -14.17 -74.86 4.66
C GLY A 454 -15.42 -75.71 4.90
N PRO A 455 -15.27 -77.00 5.28
CA PRO A 455 -16.39 -77.92 5.50
C PRO A 455 -17.34 -77.53 6.65
N PHE A 456 -17.14 -76.36 7.27
CA PHE A 456 -17.88 -75.88 8.44
C PHE A 456 -18.44 -74.45 8.28
N ALA A 457 -18.29 -73.80 7.12
CA ALA A 457 -18.80 -72.45 6.91
C ALA A 457 -19.44 -72.28 5.52
N ASP A 458 -20.77 -72.21 5.49
CA ASP A 458 -21.52 -71.90 4.28
C ASP A 458 -21.30 -70.43 3.88
N ASP A 459 -21.01 -70.19 2.59
CA ASP A 459 -20.86 -68.83 2.06
C ASP A 459 -22.22 -68.14 2.04
N TYR A 460 -22.39 -67.12 2.89
CA TYR A 460 -23.60 -66.29 2.98
C TYR A 460 -23.96 -65.57 1.66
N ARG A 461 -23.08 -65.58 0.66
CA ARG A 461 -23.33 -65.02 -0.68
C ARG A 461 -24.12 -65.96 -1.59
N ARG A 462 -24.15 -67.26 -1.32
CA ARG A 462 -25.04 -68.17 -2.05
C ARG A 462 -26.42 -68.07 -1.40
N PRO A 463 -27.49 -67.78 -2.16
CA PRO A 463 -28.83 -67.94 -1.65
C PRO A 463 -29.00 -69.43 -1.33
N ASN A 464 -28.86 -69.80 -0.06
CA ASN A 464 -29.24 -71.14 0.36
C ASN A 464 -30.70 -71.33 -0.01
N ASP A 465 -31.05 -72.49 -0.58
CA ASP A 465 -32.40 -72.90 -1.06
C ASP A 465 -33.56 -72.68 -0.06
N ARG A 466 -33.26 -72.24 1.16
CA ARG A 466 -34.22 -71.90 2.20
C ARG A 466 -34.51 -70.40 2.34
N MET A 467 -33.88 -69.52 1.57
CA MET A 467 -34.07 -68.05 1.63
C MET A 467 -34.78 -67.46 0.40
N VAL A 468 -35.34 -68.30 -0.48
CA VAL A 468 -36.18 -67.86 -1.59
C VAL A 468 -37.58 -68.43 -1.39
N THR A 469 -38.51 -67.63 -0.88
CA THR A 469 -39.93 -67.88 -1.11
C THR A 469 -40.29 -67.43 -2.53
N GLU A 470 -41.25 -68.12 -3.17
CA GLU A 470 -41.60 -68.03 -4.61
C GLU A 470 -41.98 -66.63 -5.14
N GLU A 471 -42.03 -65.60 -4.28
CA GLU A 471 -42.40 -64.22 -4.65
C GLU A 471 -41.22 -63.25 -4.78
N GLY A 472 -39.97 -63.71 -4.70
CA GLY A 472 -38.79 -62.90 -5.08
C GLY A 472 -38.41 -61.77 -4.11
N GLU A 473 -39.00 -61.70 -2.91
CA GLU A 473 -38.61 -60.75 -1.87
C GLU A 473 -37.53 -61.35 -0.95
N PHE A 474 -36.34 -60.76 -0.95
CA PHE A 474 -35.23 -61.17 -0.07
C PHE A 474 -35.46 -60.68 1.36
N VAL A 475 -35.83 -61.57 2.28
CA VAL A 475 -35.92 -61.26 3.73
C VAL A 475 -34.74 -61.92 4.46
N TYR A 476 -33.74 -61.10 4.83
CA TYR A 476 -32.63 -61.56 5.64
C TYR A 476 -33.10 -61.81 7.08
N THR A 477 -33.11 -63.07 7.52
CA THR A 477 -33.39 -63.42 8.93
C THR A 477 -32.16 -64.08 9.54
N PRO A 478 -31.38 -63.38 10.38
CA PRO A 478 -30.19 -63.96 11.00
C PRO A 478 -30.57 -65.05 12.00
N ILE A 479 -30.03 -66.24 11.82
CA ILE A 479 -30.44 -67.49 12.51
C ILE A 479 -30.07 -67.54 14.00
N ALA A 480 -29.29 -66.61 14.53
CA ALA A 480 -29.02 -66.61 15.96
C ALA A 480 -28.70 -65.21 16.51
N LYS A 481 -29.74 -64.57 17.06
CA LYS A 481 -29.79 -63.66 18.23
C LYS A 481 -30.55 -62.35 17.96
N ARG A 482 -31.70 -62.27 18.63
CA ARG A 482 -32.45 -61.08 19.09
C ARG A 482 -32.56 -59.91 18.11
N SER A 483 -33.59 -59.95 17.27
CA SER A 483 -34.23 -58.73 16.77
C SER A 483 -35.66 -58.68 17.30
N GLU A 484 -35.86 -57.93 18.39
CA GLU A 484 -37.16 -57.45 18.90
C GLU A 484 -37.69 -56.31 18.03
N VAL A 485 -37.62 -56.42 16.70
CA VAL A 485 -38.27 -55.43 15.84
C VAL A 485 -39.17 -56.19 14.88
N GLY A 486 -40.46 -56.19 15.22
CA GLY A 486 -41.47 -56.84 14.41
C GLY A 486 -41.64 -56.12 13.07
N VAL A 487 -42.04 -56.86 12.04
CA VAL A 487 -42.44 -56.34 10.72
C VAL A 487 -43.39 -55.12 10.78
N PRO A 488 -44.28 -54.95 11.78
CA PRO A 488 -45.09 -53.74 11.92
C PRO A 488 -44.27 -52.48 12.25
N GLU A 489 -43.18 -52.59 13.01
CA GLU A 489 -42.35 -51.45 13.44
C GLU A 489 -41.51 -50.90 12.28
N LEU A 490 -41.00 -51.76 11.40
CA LEU A 490 -40.30 -51.36 10.17
C LEU A 490 -41.17 -50.48 9.27
N LYS A 491 -42.47 -50.80 9.13
CA LYS A 491 -43.42 -49.97 8.38
C LYS A 491 -43.71 -48.63 9.07
N SER A 492 -43.60 -48.55 10.39
CA SER A 492 -43.74 -47.30 11.14
C SER A 492 -42.53 -46.38 10.97
N TRP A 493 -41.33 -46.94 10.83
CA TRP A 493 -40.09 -46.17 10.66
C TRP A 493 -39.96 -45.60 9.24
N GLY A 494 -40.35 -46.38 8.22
CA GLY A 494 -40.42 -45.88 6.85
C GLY A 494 -41.36 -44.69 6.69
N ARG A 495 -42.48 -44.67 7.44
CA ARG A 495 -43.42 -43.53 7.46
C ARG A 495 -42.86 -42.30 8.17
N LYS A 496 -42.23 -42.48 9.34
CA LYS A 496 -41.60 -41.38 10.09
C LYS A 496 -40.49 -40.66 9.31
N ILE A 497 -39.70 -41.40 8.53
CA ILE A 497 -38.63 -40.83 7.70
C ILE A 497 -39.19 -40.02 6.52
N MET A 498 -40.35 -40.41 5.98
CA MET A 498 -41.01 -39.65 4.92
C MET A 498 -41.74 -38.39 5.44
N ASP A 499 -42.35 -38.48 6.63
CA ASP A 499 -43.11 -37.38 7.21
C ASP A 499 -42.21 -36.27 7.80
N ASP A 500 -41.00 -36.60 8.29
CA ASP A 500 -40.12 -35.61 8.93
C ASP A 500 -39.26 -34.77 7.95
N GLY A 501 -39.31 -35.04 6.64
CA GLY A 501 -38.78 -34.15 5.57
C GLY A 501 -37.32 -33.69 5.68
N GLY A 502 -36.56 -34.17 6.67
CA GLY A 502 -35.24 -33.70 7.05
C GLY A 502 -34.47 -34.83 7.68
N ALA A 503 -33.16 -34.88 7.41
CA ALA A 503 -32.25 -35.96 7.77
C ALA A 503 -32.31 -36.33 9.27
N GLY A 504 -33.21 -37.24 9.63
CA GLY A 504 -33.32 -37.80 10.97
C GLY A 504 -32.24 -38.85 11.18
N THR A 505 -31.34 -38.60 12.13
CA THR A 505 -30.42 -39.60 12.65
C THR A 505 -31.18 -40.62 13.49
N LEU A 506 -31.05 -41.91 13.17
CA LEU A 506 -31.62 -43.00 13.95
C LEU A 506 -31.13 -42.94 15.41
N PRO A 507 -32.01 -43.13 16.41
CA PRO A 507 -31.58 -43.19 17.80
C PRO A 507 -30.71 -44.43 18.01
N GLY A 508 -29.42 -44.22 18.27
CA GLY A 508 -28.42 -45.27 18.50
C GLY A 508 -27.38 -45.46 17.40
N ALA A 509 -27.45 -44.75 16.27
CA ALA A 509 -26.45 -44.87 15.19
C ALA A 509 -25.30 -43.86 15.39
N SER A 510 -24.09 -44.37 15.66
CA SER A 510 -22.89 -43.52 15.76
C SER A 510 -22.38 -43.09 14.37
N GLY A 511 -22.51 -41.80 14.05
CA GLY A 511 -21.63 -40.97 13.21
C GLY A 511 -21.39 -41.34 11.74
N ASN A 512 -20.94 -42.55 11.43
CA ASN A 512 -20.49 -42.92 10.08
C ASN A 512 -21.37 -43.96 9.38
N THR A 513 -22.15 -44.77 10.10
CA THR A 513 -23.03 -45.77 9.48
C THR A 513 -24.30 -45.16 8.88
N ALA A 514 -24.76 -44.01 9.42
CA ALA A 514 -25.97 -43.34 8.96
C ALA A 514 -25.84 -42.76 7.54
N ASN A 515 -24.65 -42.32 7.12
CA ASN A 515 -24.44 -41.73 5.80
C ASN A 515 -24.44 -42.74 4.64
N TYR A 516 -24.22 -44.04 4.92
CA TYR A 516 -24.19 -45.06 3.87
C TYR A 516 -25.58 -45.59 3.49
N MET A 517 -26.57 -45.57 4.40
CA MET A 517 -27.90 -46.08 4.09
C MET A 517 -28.79 -45.08 3.36
N VAL A 518 -28.64 -43.77 3.63
CA VAL A 518 -29.42 -42.73 2.94
C VAL A 518 -29.08 -42.65 1.44
N LYS A 519 -27.85 -42.99 1.06
CA LYS A 519 -27.39 -42.89 -0.34
C LYS A 519 -27.87 -44.05 -1.24
N MET A 520 -28.36 -45.15 -0.66
CA MET A 520 -28.85 -46.31 -1.43
C MET A 520 -30.34 -46.22 -1.78
N GLY A 521 -31.12 -45.35 -1.11
CA GLY A 521 -32.55 -45.19 -1.37
C GLY A 521 -32.91 -44.21 -2.51
N ALA A 522 -31.99 -43.30 -2.87
CA ALA A 522 -32.25 -42.26 -3.86
C ALA A 522 -31.98 -42.68 -5.33
N GLY A 523 -31.53 -43.92 -5.56
CA GLY A 523 -31.13 -44.41 -6.89
C GLY A 523 -32.10 -45.40 -7.55
N LEU A 524 -33.28 -45.64 -6.98
CA LEU A 524 -34.21 -46.68 -7.46
C LEU A 524 -35.50 -46.15 -8.11
N ASN A 525 -35.56 -44.85 -8.44
CA ASN A 525 -36.59 -44.29 -9.31
C ASN A 525 -35.96 -43.44 -10.41
N GLN A 526 -35.36 -44.12 -11.40
CA GLN A 526 -35.29 -43.71 -12.80
C GLN A 526 -35.49 -44.92 -13.69
#